data_AF-A0A841AIU0-F1
#
_entry.id   AF-A0A841AIU0-F1
#
_cell.length_a   1.000
_cell.length_b   1.000
_cell.length_c   1.000
_cell.angle_alpha   90.00
_cell.angle_beta   90.00
_cell.angle_gamma   90.00
#
_symmetry.space_group_name_H-M   'P 1'
#
loop_
_entity.id
_entity.type
_entity.pdbx_description
1 polymer ?
#
loop_
_entity_poly.entity_id
_entity_poly.type
_entity_poly.pdbx_seq_one_letter_code
_entity_poly.pdbx_strand_id
1 'polypeptide(L)' 'MGAGPMGEQDRGYHAERVQISYWDELGNETVRHFAANLPDDEIPLTIDSPQSGLPAGRDKNNPPSVAKLEPYKTHLSPT' A
#
# COMPACT_ATOMS: atom_id res chain seq x y z
N MET A 1 -13.36 -17.63 30.93
CA MET A 1 -12.85 -18.61 29.94
C MET A 1 -13.09 -18.02 28.56
N GLY A 2 -12.17 -17.91 27.60
CA GLY A 2 -10.72 -18.17 27.57
C GLY A 2 -9.95 -16.84 27.40
N ALA A 3 -8.84 -16.66 28.10
CA ALA A 3 -7.50 -17.11 27.71
C ALA A 3 -6.93 -16.23 26.59
N GLY A 4 -6.34 -15.09 26.98
CA GLY A 4 -5.30 -14.48 26.16
C GLY A 4 -4.00 -15.28 26.34
N PRO A 5 -3.22 -15.50 25.28
CA PRO A 5 -1.81 -15.77 25.43
C PRO A 5 -1.00 -14.51 25.09
N MET A 6 -0.08 -14.19 26.00
CA MET A 6 1.15 -13.44 25.72
C MET A 6 1.71 -13.81 24.34
N GLY A 7 1.84 -12.83 23.45
CA GLY A 7 2.43 -12.98 22.13
C GLY A 7 3.17 -11.70 21.77
N GLU A 8 4.48 -11.74 21.90
CA GLU A 8 5.46 -10.74 21.47
C GLU A 8 5.61 -9.47 22.33
N GLN A 9 6.26 -9.65 23.48
CA GLN A 9 7.35 -8.73 23.81
C GLN A 9 8.51 -9.02 22.86
N ASP A 10 8.53 -8.44 21.66
CA ASP A 10 9.82 -8.22 20.99
C ASP A 10 9.70 -7.04 20.03
N ARG A 11 10.28 -5.95 20.52
CA ARG A 11 10.94 -4.91 19.73
C ARG A 11 10.04 -4.17 18.75
N GLY A 12 9.74 -2.93 19.14
CA GLY A 12 9.69 -1.83 18.20
C GLY A 12 11.01 -1.75 17.42
N TYR A 13 11.19 -2.63 16.45
CA TYR A 13 11.95 -2.29 15.27
C TYR A 13 11.17 -1.13 14.69
N HIS A 14 11.75 0.07 14.77
CA HIS A 14 11.45 1.11 13.82
C HIS A 14 11.79 0.52 12.45
N ALA A 15 10.91 -0.34 11.92
CA ALA A 15 10.99 -0.76 10.54
C ALA A 15 10.84 0.55 9.80
N GLU A 16 11.93 1.02 9.20
CA GLU A 16 11.91 2.22 8.39
C GLU A 16 10.78 2.03 7.38
N ARG A 17 9.89 3.03 7.28
CA ARG A 17 8.74 2.99 6.39
C ARG A 17 8.86 4.15 5.44
N VAL A 18 8.61 3.90 4.17
CA VAL A 18 8.51 4.95 3.17
C VAL A 18 7.05 5.33 3.01
N GLN A 19 6.80 6.64 3.05
CA GLN A 19 5.49 7.21 2.79
C GLN A 19 5.42 7.60 1.32
N ILE A 20 4.46 7.03 0.59
CA ILE A 20 4.24 7.31 -0.83
C ILE A 20 2.82 7.86 -0.99
N SER A 21 2.72 9.05 -1.59
CA SER A 21 1.43 9.69 -1.90
C SER A 21 1.01 9.35 -3.33
N TYR A 22 -0.27 9.10 -3.51
CA TYR A 22 -0.90 8.80 -4.79
C TYR A 22 -2.06 9.75 -5.03
N TRP A 23 -2.27 10.17 -6.27
CA TRP A 23 -3.38 11.04 -6.66
C TRP A 23 -4.21 10.37 -7.75
N ASP A 24 -5.52 10.38 -7.58
CA ASP A 24 -6.47 9.92 -8.59
C ASP A 24 -6.87 11.05 -9.56
N GLU A 25 -7.63 10.70 -10.59
CA GLU A 25 -8.12 11.63 -11.62
C GLU A 25 -9.04 12.74 -11.07
N LEU A 26 -9.65 12.54 -9.90
CA LEU A 26 -10.46 13.55 -9.22
C LEU A 26 -9.60 14.48 -8.34
N GLY A 27 -8.31 14.18 -8.20
CA GLY A 27 -7.36 14.94 -7.42
C GLY A 27 -7.35 14.58 -5.93
N ASN A 28 -7.95 13.46 -5.52
CA ASN A 28 -7.84 13.03 -4.13
C ASN A 28 -6.45 12.45 -3.85
N GLU A 29 -5.89 12.78 -2.70
CA GLU A 29 -4.60 12.28 -2.25
C GLU A 29 -4.78 11.04 -1.35
N THR A 30 -4.10 9.96 -1.71
CA THR A 30 -4.06 8.72 -0.94
C THR A 30 -2.63 8.40 -0.53
N VAL A 31 -2.38 8.39 0.78
CA VAL A 31 -1.05 8.11 1.34
C VAL A 31 -0.95 6.65 1.75
N ARG A 32 0.07 5.95 1.24
CA ARG A 32 0.36 4.56 1.60
C ARG A 32 1.77 4.42 2.18
N HIS A 33 1.88 3.57 3.19
CA HIS A 33 3.14 3.30 3.87
C HIS A 33 3.65 1.92 3.46
N PHE A 34 4.88 1.85 2.98
CA PHE A 34 5.58 0.62 2.62
C PHE A 34 6.82 0.46 3.48
N ALA A 35 7.37 -0.75 3.54
CA ALA A 35 8.63 -0.97 4.26
C ALA A 35 9.79 -0.37 3.45
N ALA A 36 10.71 0.35 4.11
CA ALA A 36 11.84 1.02 3.45
C ALA A 36 12.91 0.04 2.94
N ASN A 37 12.90 -1.20 3.43
CA ASN A 37 13.71 -2.29 2.88
C ASN A 37 13.09 -2.94 1.64
N LEU A 38 11.86 -2.58 1.27
CA LEU A 38 11.21 -3.06 0.06
C LEU A 38 11.79 -2.27 -1.13
N PRO A 39 12.28 -2.94 -2.18
CA PRO A 39 12.75 -2.24 -3.38
C PRO A 39 11.60 -1.47 -4.05
N ASP A 40 11.92 -0.29 -4.63
CA ASP A 40 10.93 0.59 -5.25
C ASP A 40 10.12 -0.05 -6.38
N ASP A 41 10.69 -1.07 -7.05
CA ASP A 41 10.05 -1.86 -8.11
C ASP A 41 8.90 -2.73 -7.58
N GLU A 42 8.98 -3.18 -6.32
CA GLU A 42 7.89 -3.91 -5.66
C GLU A 42 6.83 -2.97 -5.07
N ILE A 43 7.15 -1.68 -4.87
CA ILE A 43 6.14 -0.70 -4.49
C ILE A 43 5.28 -0.42 -5.73
N PRO A 44 3.95 -0.59 -5.68
CA PRO A 44 3.09 -0.34 -6.82
C PRO A 44 3.16 1.13 -7.27
N LEU A 45 3.21 1.36 -8.57
CA LEU A 45 3.20 2.71 -9.16
C LEU A 45 1.79 3.34 -9.12
N THR A 46 0.77 2.50 -9.08
CA THR A 46 -0.64 2.87 -9.02
C THR A 46 -1.37 2.03 -7.98
N ILE A 47 -2.31 2.61 -7.24
CA ILE A 47 -3.13 1.93 -6.24
C ILE A 47 -4.61 2.24 -6.45
N ASP A 48 -5.50 1.50 -5.79
CA ASP A 48 -6.92 1.84 -5.78
C ASP A 48 -7.21 2.87 -4.68
N SER A 49 -7.80 4.02 -5.06
CA SER A 49 -8.17 5.09 -4.13
C SER A 49 -9.35 4.62 -3.28
N PRO A 50 -9.22 4.52 -1.94
CA PRO A 50 -10.33 4.09 -1.07
C PRO A 50 -11.49 5.10 -1.06
N GLN A 51 -11.27 6.32 -1.53
CA GLN A 51 -12.27 7.39 -1.55
C GLN A 51 -13.16 7.33 -2.79
N SER A 52 -12.62 6.90 -3.94
CA SER A 52 -13.33 6.95 -5.22
C SER A 52 -13.38 5.61 -5.98
N GLY A 53 -12.56 4.63 -5.60
CA GLY A 53 -12.43 3.35 -6.31
C GLY A 53 -11.72 3.48 -7.66
N LEU A 54 -10.97 4.57 -7.86
CA LEU A 54 -10.25 4.89 -9.08
C LEU A 54 -8.75 4.67 -8.87
N PRO A 55 -7.99 4.36 -9.92
CA PRO A 55 -6.54 4.26 -9.84
C PRO A 55 -5.94 5.61 -9.47
N ALA A 56 -5.14 5.62 -8.40
CA ALA A 56 -4.32 6.72 -7.98
C ALA A 56 -2.86 6.41 -8.29
N GLY A 57 -2.14 7.32 -8.94
CA GLY A 57 -0.74 7.16 -9.29
C GLY A 57 0.15 8.09 -8.49
N ARG A 58 1.46 7.85 -8.48
CA ARG A 58 2.42 8.73 -7.79
C ARG A 58 2.55 10.12 -8.42
N ASP A 59 2.02 10.32 -9.63
CA ASP A 59 2.05 11.60 -10.33
C ASP A 59 0.71 12.34 -10.17
N LYS A 60 0.76 13.53 -9.57
CA LYS A 60 -0.40 14.39 -9.37
C LYS A 60 -0.86 15.11 -10.64
N ASN A 61 0.05 15.43 -11.56
CA ASN A 61 -0.25 16.19 -12.77
C ASN A 61 -0.73 15.30 -13.91
N ASN A 62 -0.37 14.01 -13.87
CA ASN A 62 -0.80 13.00 -14.83
C ASN A 62 -1.29 11.75 -14.08
N PRO A 63 -2.44 11.84 -13.38
CA PRO A 63 -3.00 10.70 -12.67
C PRO A 63 -3.36 9.58 -13.67
N PRO A 64 -3.11 8.31 -13.33
CA PRO A 64 -3.45 7.18 -14.17
C PRO A 64 -4.97 7.10 -14.32
N SER A 65 -5.45 6.92 -15.55
CA SER A 65 -6.84 6.51 -15.80
C SER A 65 -6.93 4.97 -15.78
N VAL A 66 -8.13 4.42 -15.54
CA VAL A 66 -8.38 2.97 -15.42
C VAL A 66 -7.92 2.19 -16.67
N ALA A 67 -6.66 1.79 -16.68
CA ALA A 67 -6.16 0.71 -17.51
C ALA A 67 -6.17 -0.54 -16.64
N LYS A 68 -7.23 -1.34 -16.77
CA LYS A 68 -7.36 -2.68 -16.18
C LYS A 68 -6.08 -3.48 -16.40
N LEU A 69 -5.19 -3.52 -15.41
CA LEU A 69 -4.05 -4.43 -15.40
C LEU A 69 -4.02 -5.11 -14.04
N GLU A 70 -4.74 -6.22 -14.07
CA GLU A 70 -4.69 -7.45 -13.30
C GLU A 70 -4.23 -7.40 -11.82
N PRO A 71 -4.98 -8.06 -10.91
CA PRO A 71 -4.69 -8.09 -9.48
C PRO A 71 -3.33 -8.75 -9.21
N TYR A 72 -2.32 -7.95 -8.92
CA TYR A 72 -1.00 -8.45 -8.55
C TYR A 72 -1.01 -8.99 -7.12
N LYS A 73 -0.87 -10.32 -7.04
CA LYS A 73 -0.37 -11.13 -5.92
C LYS A 73 -0.87 -10.72 -4.52
N THR A 74 -1.98 -11.32 -4.12
CA THR A 74 -2.10 -11.78 -2.73
C THR A 74 -1.03 -12.84 -2.48
N HIS A 75 0.11 -12.47 -1.88
CA HIS A 75 0.96 -13.44 -1.18
C HIS A 75 0.25 -13.92 0.09
N LEU A 76 -0.88 -14.60 -0.11
CA LEU A 76 -1.36 -15.63 0.79
C LEU A 76 -0.47 -16.84 0.51
N SER A 77 0.59 -17.01 1.29
CA SER A 77 1.17 -18.35 1.50
C SER A 77 0.54 -18.93 2.77
N PRO A 78 -0.67 -19.52 2.72
CA PRO A 78 -1.09 -20.42 3.79
C PRO A 78 -0.37 -21.76 3.57
N THR A 79 0.47 -22.14 4.52
CA THR A 79 0.82 -23.55 4.74
C THR A 79 -0.02 -24.06 5.90
#